data_AF-A0A3L8DE23-F1
#
_entry.id   AF-A0A3L8DE23-F1
#
_cell.length_a   1.000
_cell.length_b   1.000
_cell.length_c   1.000
_cell.angle_alpha   90.00
_cell.angle_beta   90.00
_cell.angle_gamma   90.00
#
_symmetry.space_group_name_H-M   'P 1'
#
loop_
_entity.id
_entity.type
_entity.pdbx_description
1 polymer ?
#
loop_
_entity_poly.entity_id
_entity_poly.type
_entity_poly.pdbx_seq_one_letter_code
_entity_poly.pdbx_strand_id
1 'polypeptide(L)'
;MSLNKIAPFYYSMKGDKAEDDKLLEPVNYILQVPGKQIRQKLVQAFNYWLKIPDDKIQTIEEIVEMCHNSSLLIDDIQDNSVLRRSIPVAHSIYGIPAVINTANYIIFITLERAISLQHPAVNGKHFTIIIS
;
A
#
# COMPACT_ATOMS: atom_id res chain seq x y z
N MET A 1 -0.26 14.33 20.82
CA MET A 1 -1.03 13.93 19.62
C MET A 1 -0.67 12.47 19.36
N SER A 2 -1.49 11.52 19.79
CA SER A 2 -1.21 10.11 19.55
C SER A 2 -1.29 9.88 18.05
N LEU A 3 -0.20 9.44 17.44
CA LEU A 3 -0.22 8.81 16.12
C LEU A 3 -1.09 7.56 16.30
N ASN A 4 -2.39 7.68 16.04
CA ASN A 4 -3.22 6.50 15.84
C ASN A 4 -2.51 5.68 14.77
N LYS A 5 -2.23 4.41 15.08
CA LYS A 5 -1.73 3.46 14.09
C LYS A 5 -2.72 3.44 12.94
N ILE A 6 -2.45 4.20 11.88
CA ILE A 6 -3.08 4.01 10.58
C ILE A 6 -2.43 2.74 10.06
N ALA A 7 -2.98 1.58 10.43
CA ALA A 7 -2.71 0.36 9.69
C ALA A 7 -3.36 0.56 8.32
N PRO A 8 -2.60 0.52 7.21
CA PRO A 8 -3.19 0.71 5.90
C PRO A 8 -4.26 -0.37 5.70
N PHE A 9 -5.46 0.05 5.33
CA PHE A 9 -6.56 -0.87 5.08
C PHE A 9 -6.46 -1.35 3.63
N TYR A 10 -5.90 -2.55 3.45
CA TYR A 10 -5.56 -3.11 2.14
C TYR A 10 -6.74 -3.73 1.38
N TYR A 11 -7.99 -3.32 1.64
CA TYR A 11 -9.15 -3.93 0.99
C TYR A 11 -9.67 -3.08 -0.16
N SER A 12 -10.18 -3.78 -1.19
CA SER A 12 -10.93 -3.15 -2.27
C SER A 12 -12.18 -2.48 -1.70
N MET A 13 -12.56 -1.32 -2.27
CA MET A 13 -13.81 -0.66 -1.89
C MET A 13 -15.06 -1.39 -2.42
N LYS A 14 -14.89 -2.34 -3.35
CA LYS A 14 -15.98 -3.05 -4.03
C LYS A 14 -15.87 -4.58 -3.96
N GLY A 15 -14.76 -5.13 -3.46
CA GLY A 15 -14.49 -6.57 -3.41
C GLY A 15 -15.11 -7.31 -2.22
N ASP A 16 -14.99 -8.64 -2.24
CA ASP A 16 -15.31 -9.49 -1.09
C ASP A 16 -14.14 -9.50 -0.10
N LYS A 17 -14.41 -9.07 1.14
CA LYS A 17 -13.39 -9.00 2.20
C LYS A 17 -12.76 -10.35 2.52
N ALA A 18 -13.52 -11.44 2.44
CA ALA A 18 -13.00 -12.77 2.76
C ALA A 18 -12.00 -13.27 1.71
N GLU A 19 -12.17 -12.86 0.46
CA GLU A 19 -11.21 -13.14 -0.62
C GLU A 19 -10.00 -12.20 -0.54
N ASP A 20 -10.23 -10.93 -0.22
CA ASP A 20 -9.15 -9.96 0.03
C ASP A 20 -8.22 -10.44 1.14
N ASP A 21 -8.76 -10.92 2.27
CA ASP A 21 -7.97 -11.44 3.39
C ASP A 21 -6.98 -12.53 2.92
N LYS A 22 -7.44 -13.48 2.10
CA LYS A 22 -6.60 -14.54 1.54
C LYS A 22 -5.51 -13.99 0.62
N LEU A 23 -5.85 -13.01 -0.22
CA LEU A 23 -4.92 -12.39 -1.17
C LEU A 23 -3.87 -11.52 -0.47
N LEU A 24 -4.15 -11.01 0.72
CA LEU A 24 -3.32 -10.03 1.44
C LEU A 24 -2.45 -10.65 2.53
N GLU A 25 -2.57 -11.96 2.79
CA GLU A 25 -1.72 -12.71 3.73
C GLU A 25 -0.22 -12.36 3.62
N PRO A 26 0.41 -12.33 2.42
CA PRO A 26 1.82 -11.98 2.31
C PRO A 26 2.19 -10.56 2.75
N VAL A 27 1.32 -9.57 2.53
CA VAL A 27 1.58 -8.21 3.00
C VAL A 27 1.35 -8.12 4.51
N ASN A 28 0.31 -8.78 5.02
CA ASN A 28 0.02 -8.85 6.45
C ASN A 28 1.19 -9.44 7.23
N TYR A 29 1.88 -10.44 6.66
CA TYR A 29 3.11 -11.01 7.22
C TYR A 29 4.24 -9.98 7.36
N ILE A 30 4.59 -9.23 6.30
CA ILE A 30 5.69 -8.24 6.38
C ILE A 30 5.35 -7.03 7.27
N LEU A 31 4.06 -6.76 7.48
CA LEU A 31 3.58 -5.69 8.36
C LEU A 31 3.73 -6.01 9.85
N GLN A 32 3.93 -7.28 10.21
CA GLN A 32 4.19 -7.68 11.61
C GLN A 32 5.49 -7.05 12.14
N VAL A 33 6.42 -6.69 11.25
CA VAL A 33 7.67 -6.02 11.63
C VAL A 33 7.54 -4.52 11.33
N PRO A 34 7.37 -3.67 12.36
CA PRO A 34 7.12 -2.25 12.16
C PRO A 34 8.29 -1.55 11.48
N GLY A 35 7.98 -0.68 10.52
CA GLY A 35 8.95 0.20 9.88
C GLY A 35 9.25 1.46 10.71
N LYS A 36 10.23 2.25 10.25
CA LYS A 36 10.60 3.54 10.88
C LYS A 36 9.59 4.67 10.63
N GLN A 37 8.53 4.42 9.85
CA GLN A 37 7.47 5.39 9.49
C GLN A 37 8.01 6.73 8.95
N ILE A 38 9.16 6.70 8.27
CA ILE A 38 9.83 7.91 7.75
C ILE A 38 8.97 8.58 6.68
N ARG A 39 8.25 7.80 5.85
CA ARG A 39 7.40 8.32 4.77
C ARG A 39 6.23 9.14 5.28
N GLN A 40 5.52 8.68 6.30
CA GLN A 40 4.43 9.44 6.93
C GLN A 40 4.95 10.77 7.48
N LYS A 41 6.10 10.75 8.19
CA LYS A 41 6.73 11.98 8.66
C LYS A 41 7.10 12.94 7.52
N LEU A 42 7.56 12.42 6.39
CA LEU A 42 7.88 13.22 5.22
C LEU A 42 6.63 13.85 4.60
N VAL A 43 5.54 13.09 4.45
CA VAL A 43 4.25 13.58 3.98
C VAL A 43 3.73 14.70 4.89
N GLN A 44 3.77 14.51 6.20
CA GLN A 44 3.37 15.53 7.18
C GLN A 44 4.28 16.76 7.15
N ALA A 45 5.60 16.57 6.98
CA ALA A 45 6.54 17.68 6.86
C ALA A 45 6.24 18.54 5.63
N PHE A 46 5.94 17.94 4.47
CA PHE A 46 5.49 18.69 3.30
C PHE A 46 4.13 19.35 3.51
N ASN A 47 3.22 18.69 4.25
CA ASN A 47 1.91 19.26 4.55
C ASN A 47 1.98 20.56 5.37
N TYR A 48 3.09 20.79 6.09
CA TYR A 48 3.33 22.08 6.75
C TYR A 48 3.20 23.26 5.79
N TRP A 49 3.67 23.12 4.54
CA TRP A 49 3.55 24.16 3.51
C TRP A 49 2.30 24.00 2.64
N LEU A 50 1.93 22.77 2.30
CA LEU A 50 0.86 22.50 1.33
C LEU A 50 -0.55 22.70 1.90
N LYS A 51 -0.71 22.63 3.24
CA LYS A 51 -2.00 22.86 3.94
C LYS A 51 -3.16 22.04 3.35
N ILE A 52 -2.89 20.78 3.01
CA ILE A 52 -3.88 19.83 2.50
C ILE A 52 -4.83 19.47 3.65
N PRO A 53 -6.16 19.41 3.40
CA PRO A 53 -7.15 18.93 4.37
C PRO A 53 -6.81 17.56 4.96
N ASP A 54 -7.16 17.35 6.23
CA ASP A 54 -6.78 16.16 7.02
C ASP A 54 -7.28 14.84 6.40
N ASP A 55 -8.48 14.84 5.83
CA ASP A 55 -9.06 13.69 5.14
C ASP A 55 -8.23 13.27 3.91
N LYS A 56 -7.74 14.26 3.16
CA LYS A 56 -6.94 14.03 1.95
C LYS A 56 -5.51 13.66 2.27
N ILE A 57 -4.89 14.29 3.27
CA ILE A 57 -3.51 13.95 3.65
C ILE A 57 -3.44 12.54 4.21
N GLN A 58 -4.44 12.11 5.01
CA GLN A 58 -4.52 10.73 5.48
C GLN A 58 -4.60 9.74 4.32
N THR A 59 -5.46 10.01 3.34
CA THR A 59 -5.57 9.17 2.14
C THR A 59 -4.24 9.11 1.35
N ILE A 60 -3.50 10.23 1.26
CA ILE A 60 -2.18 10.27 0.63
C ILE A 60 -1.16 9.43 1.42
N GLU A 61 -1.15 9.51 2.75
CA GLU A 61 -0.29 8.68 3.60
C GLU A 61 -0.54 7.18 3.40
N GLU A 62 -1.81 6.79 3.33
CA GLU A 62 -2.22 5.42 3.06
C GLU A 62 -1.71 4.95 1.69
N ILE A 63 -1.93 5.73 0.63
CA ILE A 63 -1.45 5.44 -0.73
C ILE A 63 0.08 5.25 -0.76
N VAL A 64 0.82 6.15 -0.12
CA VAL A 64 2.30 6.08 -0.09
C VAL A 64 2.78 4.82 0.63
N GLU A 65 2.16 4.43 1.73
CA GLU A 65 2.53 3.23 2.47
C GLU A 65 2.14 1.95 1.72
N MET A 66 0.99 1.94 1.03
CA MET A 66 0.56 0.82 0.18
C MET A 66 1.51 0.61 -1.01
N CYS A 67 1.85 1.67 -1.74
CA CYS A 67 2.85 1.64 -2.82
C CYS A 67 4.19 1.08 -2.34
N HIS A 68 4.66 1.55 -1.17
CA HIS A 68 5.92 1.08 -0.62
C HIS A 68 5.86 -0.41 -0.29
N ASN A 69 4.85 -0.87 0.45
CA ASN A 69 4.78 -2.27 0.87
C ASN A 69 4.61 -3.22 -0.32
N SER A 70 3.88 -2.79 -1.35
CA SER A 70 3.84 -3.52 -2.63
C SER A 70 5.21 -3.61 -3.29
N SER A 71 5.95 -2.50 -3.40
CA SER A 71 7.26 -2.52 -4.04
C SER A 71 8.22 -3.44 -3.30
N LEU A 72 8.22 -3.40 -1.96
CA LEU A 72 9.09 -4.24 -1.13
C LEU A 72 8.91 -5.74 -1.37
N LEU A 73 7.67 -6.20 -1.59
CA LEU A 73 7.37 -7.60 -1.89
C LEU A 73 8.00 -8.04 -3.22
N ILE A 74 7.93 -7.17 -4.24
CA ILE A 74 8.53 -7.42 -5.55
C ILE A 74 10.06 -7.30 -5.48
N ASP A 75 10.58 -6.27 -4.81
CA ASP A 75 12.01 -6.03 -4.62
C ASP A 75 12.67 -7.27 -3.98
N ASP A 76 12.07 -7.84 -2.92
CA ASP A 76 12.60 -9.04 -2.27
C ASP A 76 12.76 -10.23 -3.23
N ILE A 77 11.80 -10.39 -4.16
CA ILE A 77 11.85 -11.44 -5.17
C ILE A 77 12.93 -11.14 -6.20
N GLN A 78 12.95 -9.91 -6.73
CA GLN A 78 13.87 -9.49 -7.79
C GLN A 78 15.34 -9.56 -7.32
N ASP A 79 15.59 -9.21 -6.07
CA ASP A 79 16.92 -9.22 -5.46
C ASP A 79 17.34 -10.60 -4.93
N ASN A 80 16.48 -11.63 -5.04
CA ASN A 80 16.65 -12.93 -4.38
C ASN A 80 16.99 -12.79 -2.88
N SER A 81 16.32 -11.85 -2.22
CA SER A 81 16.55 -11.57 -0.80
C SER A 81 16.15 -12.77 0.06
N VAL A 82 16.90 -13.02 1.14
CA VAL A 82 16.58 -14.10 2.09
C VAL A 82 15.83 -13.57 3.31
N LEU A 83 16.14 -12.34 3.74
CA LEU A 83 15.57 -11.72 4.93
C LEU A 83 15.09 -10.30 4.64
N ARG A 84 14.00 -9.91 5.30
CA ARG A 84 13.51 -8.55 5.38
C ARG A 84 13.30 -8.17 6.84
N ARG A 85 13.98 -7.12 7.30
CA ARG A 85 13.93 -6.67 8.71
C ARG A 85 14.13 -7.82 9.71
N SER A 86 15.10 -8.69 9.41
CA SER A 86 15.48 -9.85 10.24
C SER A 86 14.46 -11.00 10.32
N ILE A 87 13.38 -10.97 9.52
CA ILE A 87 12.47 -12.12 9.33
C ILE A 87 12.62 -12.68 7.91
N PRO A 88 12.28 -13.95 7.64
CA PRO A 88 12.24 -14.51 6.29
C PRO A 88 11.38 -13.65 5.36
N VAL A 89 11.79 -13.48 4.11
CA VAL A 89 11.01 -12.78 3.07
C VAL A 89 9.68 -13.49 2.80
N ALA A 90 8.64 -12.74 2.42
CA ALA A 90 7.30 -13.31 2.21
C ALA A 90 7.29 -14.45 1.17
N HIS A 91 8.09 -14.35 0.11
CA HIS A 91 8.09 -15.37 -0.96
C HIS A 91 8.74 -16.69 -0.53
N SER A 92 9.48 -16.71 0.58
CA SER A 92 9.97 -17.95 1.21
C SER A 92 8.90 -18.68 2.02
N ILE A 93 7.84 -17.98 2.43
CA ILE A 93 6.73 -18.51 3.24
C ILE A 93 5.54 -18.89 2.36
N TYR A 94 5.15 -17.98 1.46
CA TYR A 94 3.93 -18.10 0.64
C TYR A 94 4.21 -18.50 -0.82
N GLY A 95 5.48 -18.55 -1.23
CA GLY A 95 5.89 -18.80 -2.60
C GLY A 95 5.81 -17.55 -3.49
N ILE A 96 6.66 -17.51 -4.52
CA ILE A 96 6.75 -16.41 -5.48
C ILE A 96 5.39 -16.07 -6.14
N PRO A 97 4.59 -17.03 -6.64
CA PRO A 97 3.34 -16.69 -7.33
C PRO A 97 2.34 -15.93 -6.46
N ALA A 98 2.17 -16.35 -5.20
CA ALA A 98 1.26 -15.70 -4.26
C ALA A 98 1.70 -14.28 -3.95
N VAL A 99 3.00 -14.08 -3.69
CA VAL A 99 3.55 -12.75 -3.36
C VAL A 99 3.46 -11.78 -4.52
N ILE A 100 3.72 -12.23 -5.76
CA ILE A 100 3.51 -11.40 -6.96
C ILE A 100 2.05 -10.99 -7.08
N ASN A 101 1.12 -11.91 -6.86
CA ASN A 101 -0.31 -11.61 -6.94
C ASN A 101 -0.74 -10.60 -5.87
N THR A 102 -0.30 -10.77 -4.62
CA THR A 102 -0.54 -9.83 -3.52
C THR A 102 -0.01 -8.45 -3.84
N ALA A 103 1.24 -8.33 -4.30
CA ALA A 103 1.83 -7.04 -4.63
C ALA A 103 1.04 -6.32 -5.73
N ASN A 104 0.75 -7.00 -6.83
CA ASN A 104 -0.04 -6.42 -7.93
C ASN A 104 -1.44 -6.01 -7.45
N TYR A 105 -2.08 -6.84 -6.62
CA TYR A 105 -3.39 -6.52 -6.06
C TYR A 105 -3.36 -5.23 -5.23
N ILE A 106 -2.34 -5.06 -4.38
CA ILE A 106 -2.14 -3.84 -3.59
C ILE A 106 -1.98 -2.62 -4.49
N ILE A 107 -1.25 -2.71 -5.60
CA ILE A 107 -1.13 -1.58 -6.56
C ILE A 107 -2.50 -1.18 -7.12
N PHE A 108 -3.36 -2.14 -7.47
CA PHE A 108 -4.70 -1.82 -7.98
C PHE A 108 -5.60 -1.18 -6.91
N ILE A 109 -5.56 -1.66 -5.67
CA ILE A 109 -6.30 -1.01 -4.57
C ILE A 109 -5.74 0.38 -4.30
N THR A 110 -4.41 0.54 -4.38
CA THR A 110 -3.76 1.85 -4.21
C THR A 110 -4.22 2.84 -5.28
N LEU A 111 -4.38 2.37 -6.52
CA LEU A 111 -4.95 3.17 -7.60
C LEU A 111 -6.42 3.53 -7.33
N GLU A 112 -7.23 2.58 -6.84
CA GLU A 112 -8.61 2.82 -6.44
C GLU A 112 -8.71 3.95 -5.39
N ARG A 113 -7.81 3.94 -4.40
CA ARG A 113 -7.70 5.00 -3.38
C ARG A 113 -7.27 6.33 -4.00
N ALA A 114 -6.30 6.33 -4.91
CA ALA A 114 -5.88 7.56 -5.59
C ALA A 114 -7.03 8.21 -6.38
N ILE A 115 -7.83 7.41 -7.10
CA ILE A 115 -9.00 7.88 -7.84
C ILE A 115 -10.04 8.50 -6.88
N SER A 116 -10.19 7.94 -5.67
CA SER A 116 -11.13 8.43 -4.66
C SER A 116 -10.81 9.85 -4.14
N LEU A 117 -9.59 10.36 -4.33
CA LEU A 117 -9.22 11.75 -4.00
C LEU A 117 -9.96 12.78 -4.89
N GLN A 118 -10.55 12.32 -6.00
CA GLN A 118 -11.28 13.14 -6.98
C GLN A 118 -10.47 14.33 -7.53
N HIS A 119 -9.15 14.24 -7.52
CA HIS A 119 -8.29 15.31 -8.02
C HIS A 119 -8.31 15.30 -9.56
N PRO A 120 -8.45 16.46 -10.24
CA PRO A 120 -8.55 16.53 -11.70
C PRO A 120 -7.39 15.86 -12.44
N ALA A 121 -6.19 15.88 -11.86
CA ALA A 121 -5.01 15.22 -12.42
C ALA A 121 -5.06 13.69 -12.38
N VAL A 122 -5.84 13.11 -11.45
CA VAL A 122 -6.06 11.65 -11.34
C VAL A 122 -7.25 11.22 -12.18
N ASN A 123 -8.29 12.06 -12.24
CA ASN A 123 -9.53 11.81 -12.98
C ASN A 123 -9.50 12.27 -14.45
N GLY A 124 -8.31 12.54 -15.00
CA GLY A 124 -8.17 12.84 -16.42
C GLY A 124 -8.76 11.72 -17.28
N LYS A 125 -9.39 12.08 -18.41
CA LYS A 125 -10.24 11.25 -19.30
C LYS A 125 -9.67 9.89 -19.79
N HIS A 126 -8.48 9.50 -19.37
CA HIS A 126 -7.78 8.27 -19.79
C HIS A 126 -7.76 7.15 -18.73
N PHE A 127 -8.08 7.42 -17.46
CA PHE A 127 -8.03 6.40 -16.40
C PHE A 127 -9.31 5.53 -16.26
N THR A 128 -10.42 5.92 -16.87
CA THR A 128 -11.73 5.25 -16.72
C THR A 128 -11.80 3.87 -17.37
N ILE A 129 -10.84 3.48 -18.21
CA ILE A 129 -10.95 2.29 -19.08
C ILE A 129 -10.51 0.97 -18.38
N ILE A 130 -9.79 1.03 -17.25
CA ILE A 130 -9.15 -0.19 -16.70
C ILE A 130 -10.04 -0.96 -15.71
N ILE A 131 -11.18 -0.41 -15.28
CA ILE A 131 -11.99 -1.03 -14.21
C ILE A 131 -13.50 -1.05 -14.54
N SER A 132 -13.85 -1.30 -15.81
CA SER A 132 -15.23 -1.56 -16.26
C SER A 132 -15.36 -2.98 -16.78
#